data_AF-A0A969I0P0-F1
#
_entry.id   AF-A0A969I0P0-F1
#
_cell.length_a   1.000
_cell.length_b   1.000
_cell.length_c   1.000
_cell.angle_alpha   90.00
_cell.angle_beta   90.00
_cell.angle_gamma   90.00
#
_symmetry.space_group_name_H-M   'P 1'
#
loop_
_entity.id
_entity.type
_entity.pdbx_description
1 polymer ?
#
loop_
_entity_poly.entity_id
_entity_poly.type
_entity_poly.pdbx_seq_one_letter_code
_entity_poly.pdbx_strand_id
1 'polypeptide(L)'
;VMFVIQRILEFDGRLTLLDQNRVITPNPWFRLFATTNTVGLGDTSGLYHGTQAINQAQMDRWNIVVALNYLKAEVELQIVKSKTPQADDKLIADMVKVAELSRQGFMNGDISTVMSPRTVITWAQNAAIFGSTGFAFRLSFLNKCDEAERTLVAEYYQRVFGEDLPEGAAKKR
;
A
#
# COMPACT_ATOMS: atom_id res chain seq x y z
N VAL A 1 1.99 18.14 16.84
CA VAL A 1 1.36 16.87 17.30
C VAL A 1 2.30 16.01 18.16
N MET A 2 3.58 15.81 17.76
CA MET A 2 4.51 14.89 18.45
C MET A 2 4.77 15.16 19.95
N PHE A 3 4.74 16.41 20.42
CA PHE A 3 4.99 16.73 21.84
C PHE A 3 3.96 16.08 22.80
N VAL A 4 2.72 15.87 22.35
CA VAL A 4 1.65 15.30 23.18
C VAL A 4 1.91 13.81 23.50
N ILE A 5 2.48 13.07 22.54
CA ILE A 5 2.71 11.63 22.69
C ILE A 5 4.06 11.28 23.32
N GLN A 6 5.00 12.24 23.38
CA GLN A 6 6.34 12.00 23.94
C GLN A 6 6.28 11.50 25.39
N ARG A 7 5.46 12.13 26.23
CA ARG A 7 5.28 11.76 27.64
C ARG A 7 4.60 10.40 27.81
N ILE A 8 3.72 10.02 26.87
CA ILE A 8 3.04 8.72 26.85
C ILE A 8 4.02 7.59 26.47
N LEU A 9 5.00 7.89 25.62
CA LEU A 9 6.02 6.95 25.19
C LEU A 9 7.23 6.87 26.15
N GLU A 10 7.28 7.71 27.19
CA GLU A 10 8.29 7.64 28.25
C GLU A 10 7.90 6.62 29.33
N PHE A 11 8.85 6.27 30.20
CA PHE A 11 8.75 5.19 31.19
C PHE A 11 7.49 5.23 32.07
N ASP A 12 6.98 6.42 32.40
CA ASP A 12 5.79 6.58 33.26
C ASP A 12 4.46 6.69 32.48
N GLY A 13 4.52 6.84 31.15
CA GLY A 13 3.36 6.85 30.25
C GLY A 13 2.26 7.89 30.53
N ARG A 14 2.52 8.90 31.37
CA ARG A 14 1.50 9.86 31.83
C ARG A 14 1.16 10.85 30.72
N LEU A 15 -0.14 11.12 30.57
CA LEU A 15 -0.64 12.18 29.70
C LEU A 15 -0.93 13.44 30.54
N THR A 16 -0.24 14.53 30.27
CA THR A 16 -0.49 15.82 30.92
C THR A 16 -1.32 16.72 30.00
N LEU A 17 -2.48 17.14 30.49
CA LEU A 17 -3.33 18.15 29.86
C LEU A 17 -3.03 19.50 30.52
N LEU A 18 -2.15 20.29 29.88
CA LEU A 18 -1.66 21.57 30.43
C LEU A 18 -2.76 22.63 30.53
N ASP A 19 -3.69 22.64 29.57
CA ASP A 19 -4.87 23.51 29.53
C ASP A 19 -5.81 23.28 30.72
N GLN A 20 -5.88 22.04 31.21
CA GLN A 20 -6.72 21.63 32.33
C GLN A 20 -5.94 21.42 33.63
N ASN A 21 -4.64 21.66 33.62
CA ASN A 21 -3.72 21.35 34.71
C ASN A 21 -3.92 19.94 35.31
N ARG A 22 -4.15 18.95 34.44
CA ARG A 22 -4.54 17.59 34.82
C ARG A 22 -3.53 16.57 34.33
N VAL A 23 -3.17 15.62 35.20
CA VAL A 23 -2.34 14.46 34.83
C VAL A 23 -3.21 13.21 34.80
N ILE A 24 -3.19 12.51 33.68
CA ILE A 24 -3.89 11.25 33.47
C ILE A 24 -2.87 10.12 33.55
N THR A 25 -3.12 9.17 34.44
CA THR A 25 -2.32 7.95 34.57
C THR A 25 -2.91 6.89 33.63
N PRO A 26 -2.12 6.28 32.75
CA PRO A 26 -2.60 5.24 31.86
C PRO A 26 -3.03 4.00 32.66
N ASN A 27 -4.03 3.30 32.16
CA ASN A 27 -4.44 2.01 32.71
C ASN A 27 -3.28 0.98 32.57
N PRO A 28 -3.10 0.02 33.51
CA PRO A 28 -2.04 -1.00 33.41
C PRO A 28 -2.01 -1.81 32.09
N TRP A 29 -3.15 -1.94 31.42
CA TRP A 29 -3.29 -2.64 30.14
C TRP A 29 -3.25 -1.73 28.91
N PHE A 30 -2.99 -0.43 29.09
CA PHE A 30 -2.91 0.52 27.98
C PHE A 30 -1.77 0.15 27.01
N ARG A 31 -2.05 0.22 25.71
CA ARG A 31 -1.09 -0.01 24.62
C ARG A 31 -1.29 1.04 23.52
N LEU A 32 -0.19 1.50 22.94
CA LEU A 32 -0.20 2.42 21.81
C LEU A 32 0.44 1.72 20.61
N PHE A 33 -0.27 1.76 19.47
CA PHE A 33 0.21 1.27 18.18
C PHE A 33 0.23 2.43 17.20
N ALA A 34 1.26 2.50 16.37
CA ALA A 34 1.35 3.45 15.27
C ALA A 34 1.86 2.74 14.02
N THR A 35 1.47 3.26 12.86
CA THR A 35 1.94 2.81 11.55
C THR A 35 2.59 3.97 10.82
N THR A 36 3.64 3.67 10.05
CA THR A 36 4.30 4.63 9.17
C THR A 36 4.71 3.91 7.90
N ASN A 37 4.53 4.56 6.74
CA ASN A 37 4.84 3.96 5.44
C ASN A 37 6.32 4.10 5.07
N THR A 38 6.99 5.17 5.50
CA THR A 38 8.40 5.46 5.14
C THR A 38 9.39 5.18 6.27
N VAL A 39 8.96 4.46 7.31
CA VAL A 39 9.78 4.21 8.52
C VAL A 39 10.33 5.50 9.15
N GLY A 40 9.71 6.64 8.85
CA GLY A 40 10.17 7.95 9.33
C GLY A 40 11.36 8.55 8.57
N LEU A 41 11.78 7.98 7.44
CA LEU A 41 12.84 8.56 6.61
C LEU A 41 12.40 9.79 5.80
N GLY A 42 11.11 10.12 5.85
CA GLY A 42 10.52 11.11 4.95
C GLY A 42 10.34 10.53 3.55
N ASP A 43 10.08 11.39 2.58
CA ASP A 43 10.12 11.04 1.17
C ASP A 43 11.19 11.87 0.45
N THR A 44 12.27 11.22 0.01
CA THR A 44 13.35 11.87 -0.76
C THR A 44 13.04 11.98 -2.24
N SER A 45 12.01 11.28 -2.74
CA SER A 45 11.59 11.32 -4.15
C SER A 45 10.67 12.51 -4.45
N GLY A 46 9.97 13.03 -3.45
CA GLY A 46 9.00 14.12 -3.59
C GLY A 46 7.62 13.67 -4.10
N LEU A 47 7.42 12.38 -4.40
CA LEU A 47 6.15 11.80 -4.84
C LEU A 47 5.03 11.91 -3.79
N TYR A 48 5.39 11.96 -2.50
CA TYR A 48 4.47 11.97 -1.38
C TYR A 48 4.61 13.28 -0.59
N HIS A 49 4.03 14.35 -1.14
CA HIS A 49 3.92 15.63 -0.47
C HIS A 49 3.28 15.48 0.92
N GLY A 50 3.95 16.02 1.94
CA GLY A 50 3.52 15.93 3.34
C GLY A 50 4.18 14.80 4.15
N THR A 51 4.99 13.95 3.52
CA THR A 51 5.80 12.95 4.23
C THR A 51 6.99 13.63 4.89
N GLN A 52 6.88 13.88 6.20
CA GLN A 52 7.95 14.46 7.00
C GLN A 52 8.82 13.36 7.61
N ALA A 53 10.13 13.61 7.66
CA ALA A 53 11.03 12.74 8.41
C ALA A 53 10.69 12.79 9.90
N ILE A 54 10.75 11.63 10.55
CA ILE A 54 10.58 11.50 12.00
C ILE A 54 11.97 11.67 12.61
N ASN A 55 12.06 12.48 13.67
CA ASN A 55 13.29 12.64 14.43
C ASN A 55 13.74 11.28 15.01
N GLN A 56 15.03 10.96 14.90
CA GLN A 56 15.60 9.71 15.40
C GLN A 56 15.31 9.47 16.90
N ALA A 57 15.39 10.49 17.74
CA ALA A 57 15.08 10.39 19.17
C ALA A 57 13.59 10.09 19.44
N GLN A 58 12.70 10.34 18.46
CA GLN A 58 11.31 9.89 18.53
C GLN A 58 11.19 8.41 18.14
N MET A 59 11.96 7.94 17.16
CA MET A 59 11.99 6.53 16.78
C MET A 59 12.47 5.65 17.93
N ASP A 60 13.48 6.10 18.67
CA ASP A 60 14.03 5.38 19.83
C ASP A 60 13.04 5.21 21.00
N ARG A 61 11.92 5.96 20.99
CA ARG A 61 10.84 5.84 21.99
C ARG A 61 9.83 4.74 21.66
N TRP A 62 9.97 4.07 20.50
CA TRP A 62 9.17 2.91 20.14
C TRP A 62 9.93 1.64 20.48
N ASN A 63 9.51 0.97 21.55
CA ASN A 63 10.19 -0.22 22.07
C ASN A 63 10.13 -1.44 21.13
N ILE A 64 9.15 -1.45 20.21
CA ILE A 64 8.96 -2.52 19.23
C ILE A 64 8.69 -1.87 17.88
N VAL A 65 9.56 -2.16 16.91
CA VAL A 65 9.40 -1.75 15.52
C VAL A 65 9.32 -3.00 14.66
N VAL A 66 8.22 -3.15 13.92
CA VAL A 66 8.00 -4.27 13.00
C VAL A 66 7.92 -3.72 11.58
N ALA A 67 8.78 -4.21 10.70
CA ALA A 67 8.72 -3.91 9.29
C ALA A 67 7.67 -4.80 8.60
N LEU A 68 6.68 -4.18 7.96
CA LEU A 68 5.71 -4.86 7.10
C LEU A 68 6.10 -4.63 5.64
N ASN A 69 6.87 -5.57 5.09
CA ASN A 69 7.20 -5.59 3.67
C ASN A 69 6.10 -6.28 2.86
N TYR A 70 6.23 -6.28 1.53
CA TYR A 70 5.34 -7.03 0.66
C TYR A 70 5.29 -8.51 1.05
N LEU A 71 4.08 -9.06 1.01
CA LEU A 71 3.82 -10.44 1.38
C LEU A 71 4.40 -11.39 0.33
N LYS A 72 4.74 -12.61 0.76
CA LYS A 72 5.02 -13.69 -0.18
C LYS A 72 3.79 -13.91 -1.06
N ALA A 73 4.00 -14.22 -2.34
CA ALA A 73 2.93 -14.37 -3.33
C ALA A 73 1.86 -15.38 -2.89
N GLU A 74 2.26 -16.47 -2.22
CA GLU A 74 1.33 -17.49 -1.73
C GLU A 74 0.40 -16.93 -0.66
N VAL A 75 0.92 -16.09 0.24
CA VAL A 75 0.12 -15.47 1.30
C VAL A 75 -0.83 -14.43 0.72
N GLU A 76 -0.36 -13.62 -0.24
CA GLU A 76 -1.20 -12.63 -0.92
C GLU A 76 -2.34 -13.30 -1.70
N LEU A 77 -2.06 -14.40 -2.41
CA LEU A 77 -3.07 -15.18 -3.11
C LEU A 77 -4.15 -15.66 -2.14
N GLN A 78 -3.78 -16.22 -0.98
CA GLN A 78 -4.75 -16.68 0.02
C GLN A 78 -5.61 -15.52 0.56
N ILE A 79 -5.01 -14.35 0.78
CA ILE A 79 -5.75 -13.15 1.22
C ILE A 79 -6.75 -12.72 0.15
N VAL A 80 -6.33 -12.64 -1.11
CA VAL A 80 -7.21 -12.25 -2.23
C VAL A 80 -8.34 -13.27 -2.37
N LYS A 81 -8.02 -14.57 -2.39
CA LYS A 81 -9.00 -15.66 -2.47
C LYS A 81 -10.04 -15.61 -1.35
N SER A 82 -9.62 -15.30 -0.12
CA SER A 82 -10.55 -15.15 1.01
C SER A 82 -11.58 -14.02 0.81
N LYS A 83 -11.25 -13.01 -0.01
CA LYS A 83 -12.12 -11.87 -0.34
C LYS A 83 -12.86 -12.03 -1.66
N THR A 84 -12.38 -12.90 -2.54
CA THR A 84 -13.03 -13.27 -3.80
C THR A 84 -13.11 -14.79 -3.97
N PRO A 85 -13.97 -15.49 -3.19
CA PRO A 85 -14.03 -16.96 -3.19
C PRO A 85 -14.39 -17.57 -4.55
N GLN A 86 -15.17 -16.83 -5.35
CA GLN A 86 -15.66 -17.24 -6.67
C GLN A 86 -14.62 -17.11 -7.78
N ALA A 87 -13.54 -16.36 -7.56
CA ALA A 87 -12.51 -16.16 -8.57
C ALA A 87 -11.60 -17.39 -8.67
N ASP A 88 -11.14 -17.71 -9.88
CA ASP A 88 -10.24 -18.84 -10.12
C ASP A 88 -8.86 -18.62 -9.49
N ASP A 89 -8.25 -19.68 -8.96
CA ASP A 89 -6.97 -19.62 -8.26
C ASP A 89 -5.84 -19.23 -9.22
N LYS A 90 -5.89 -19.72 -10.47
CA LYS A 90 -4.92 -19.35 -11.50
C LYS A 90 -5.02 -17.87 -11.84
N LEU A 91 -6.24 -17.36 -12.00
CA LEU A 91 -6.49 -15.94 -12.25
C LEU A 91 -5.90 -15.07 -11.14
N ILE A 92 -6.15 -15.41 -9.88
CA ILE A 92 -5.60 -14.66 -8.74
C ILE A 92 -4.08 -14.75 -8.72
N ALA A 93 -3.49 -15.92 -8.97
CA ALA A 93 -2.05 -16.09 -9.04
C ALA A 93 -1.42 -15.18 -10.11
N ASP A 94 -2.04 -15.09 -11.27
CA ASP A 94 -1.58 -14.22 -12.36
C ASP A 94 -1.78 -12.73 -12.02
N MET A 95 -2.86 -12.35 -11.33
CA MET A 95 -3.02 -10.99 -10.80
C MET A 95 -1.91 -10.62 -9.79
N VAL A 96 -1.53 -11.54 -8.90
CA VAL A 96 -0.45 -11.34 -7.93
C VAL A 96 0.90 -11.23 -8.64
N LYS A 97 1.16 -11.99 -9.71
CA LYS A 97 2.39 -11.85 -10.52
C LYS A 97 2.50 -10.47 -11.16
N VAL A 98 1.41 -9.91 -11.69
CA VAL A 98 1.42 -8.53 -12.24
C VAL A 98 1.72 -7.52 -11.13
N ALA A 99 1.14 -7.70 -9.94
CA ALA A 99 1.45 -6.86 -8.80
C ALA A 99 2.93 -6.93 -8.41
N GLU A 100 3.54 -8.11 -8.44
CA GLU A 100 4.96 -8.30 -8.18
C GLU A 100 5.85 -7.59 -9.21
N LEU A 101 5.52 -7.69 -10.51
CA LEU A 101 6.22 -6.93 -11.56
C LEU A 101 6.13 -5.42 -11.32
N SER A 102 4.97 -4.91 -10.89
CA SER A 102 4.83 -3.48 -10.54
C SER A 102 5.71 -3.07 -9.35
N ARG A 103 5.89 -3.95 -8.35
CA ARG A 103 6.76 -3.70 -7.19
C ARG A 103 8.23 -3.66 -7.60
N GLN A 104 8.63 -4.58 -8.48
CA GLN A 104 9.98 -4.59 -9.04
C GLN A 104 10.25 -3.33 -9.88
N GLY A 105 9.32 -2.94 -10.75
CA GLY A 105 9.42 -1.70 -11.51
C GLY A 105 9.55 -0.47 -10.60
N PHE A 106 8.80 -0.41 -9.50
CA PHE A 106 8.94 0.66 -8.52
C PHE A 106 10.31 0.67 -7.83
N MET A 107 10.83 -0.50 -7.44
CA MET A 107 12.16 -0.61 -6.82
C MET A 107 13.30 -0.22 -7.77
N ASN A 108 13.12 -0.46 -9.08
CA ASN A 108 14.07 -0.08 -10.10
C ASN A 108 13.95 1.40 -10.51
N GLY A 109 12.87 2.08 -10.14
CA GLY A 109 12.57 3.45 -10.55
C GLY A 109 11.91 3.56 -11.93
N ASP A 110 11.41 2.46 -12.48
CA ASP A 110 10.74 2.42 -13.80
C ASP A 110 9.30 2.96 -13.74
N ILE A 111 8.63 2.81 -12.58
CA ILE A 111 7.28 3.34 -12.33
C ILE A 111 7.20 4.00 -10.95
N SER A 112 6.31 4.97 -10.81
CA SER A 112 6.06 5.71 -9.56
C SER A 112 4.88 5.15 -8.75
N THR A 113 4.03 4.33 -9.38
CA THR A 113 2.81 3.79 -8.76
C THR A 113 2.90 2.28 -8.59
N VAL A 114 2.66 1.77 -7.38
CA VAL A 114 2.78 0.33 -7.05
C VAL A 114 1.45 -0.32 -6.69
N MET A 115 1.30 -1.61 -6.96
CA MET A 115 0.12 -2.39 -6.57
C MET A 115 0.22 -2.93 -5.14
N SER A 116 -0.68 -2.46 -4.28
CA SER A 116 -0.92 -3.03 -2.95
C SER A 116 -1.85 -4.26 -3.01
N PRO A 117 -1.87 -5.13 -1.98
CA PRO A 117 -2.85 -6.22 -1.90
C PRO A 117 -4.31 -5.73 -2.00
N ARG A 118 -4.60 -4.52 -1.52
CA ARG A 118 -5.92 -3.89 -1.68
C ARG A 118 -6.26 -3.67 -3.15
N THR A 119 -5.30 -3.21 -3.94
CA THR A 119 -5.47 -3.01 -5.39
C THR A 119 -5.77 -4.35 -6.08
N VAL A 120 -5.07 -5.43 -5.71
CA VAL A 120 -5.31 -6.78 -6.26
C VAL A 120 -6.71 -7.28 -5.91
N ILE A 121 -7.15 -7.10 -4.66
CA ILE A 121 -8.53 -7.46 -4.24
C ILE A 121 -9.57 -6.70 -5.04
N THR A 122 -9.42 -5.37 -5.17
CA THR A 122 -10.35 -4.54 -5.94
C THR A 122 -10.37 -4.95 -7.41
N TRP A 123 -9.21 -5.28 -7.99
CA TRP A 123 -9.13 -5.78 -9.35
C TRP A 123 -9.86 -7.11 -9.53
N ALA A 124 -9.65 -8.08 -8.63
CA ALA A 124 -10.34 -9.36 -8.66
C ALA A 124 -11.87 -9.21 -8.54
N GLN A 125 -12.34 -8.32 -7.65
CA GLN A 125 -13.76 -8.01 -7.49
C GLN A 125 -14.35 -7.37 -8.76
N ASN A 126 -13.64 -6.39 -9.33
CA ASN A 126 -14.08 -5.73 -10.56
C ASN A 126 -14.08 -6.69 -11.75
N ALA A 127 -13.12 -7.62 -11.84
CA ALA A 127 -13.09 -8.63 -12.89
C ALA A 127 -14.33 -9.53 -12.83
N ALA A 128 -14.77 -9.92 -11.63
CA ALA A 128 -16.00 -10.68 -11.44
C ALA A 128 -17.26 -9.88 -11.80
N ILE A 129 -17.30 -8.57 -11.54
CA ILE A 129 -18.45 -7.71 -11.85
C ILE A 129 -18.55 -7.44 -13.35
N PHE A 130 -17.44 -7.06 -13.99
CA PHE A 130 -17.44 -6.65 -15.40
C PHE A 130 -17.26 -7.81 -16.38
N GLY A 131 -16.89 -9.00 -15.90
CA GLY A 131 -16.59 -10.15 -16.76
C GLY A 131 -15.36 -9.97 -17.65
N SER A 132 -14.51 -8.98 -17.35
CA SER A 132 -13.29 -8.68 -18.12
C SER A 132 -12.15 -8.31 -17.18
N THR A 133 -11.10 -9.13 -17.20
CA THR A 133 -9.87 -8.96 -16.40
C THR A 133 -9.10 -7.71 -16.80
N GLY A 134 -8.89 -7.50 -18.11
CA GLY A 134 -8.17 -6.34 -18.64
C GLY A 134 -8.91 -5.02 -18.41
N PHE A 135 -10.24 -4.99 -18.59
CA PHE A 135 -11.03 -3.80 -18.28
C PHE A 135 -10.98 -3.46 -16.79
N ALA A 136 -11.13 -4.48 -15.93
CA ALA A 136 -11.04 -4.32 -14.49
C ALA A 136 -9.65 -3.86 -14.04
N PHE A 137 -8.56 -4.34 -14.68
CA PHE A 137 -7.20 -3.91 -14.41
C PHE A 137 -7.04 -2.41 -14.66
N ARG A 138 -7.56 -1.96 -15.79
CA ARG A 138 -7.48 -0.56 -16.19
C ARG A 138 -8.17 0.37 -15.19
N LEU A 139 -9.38 0.02 -14.78
CA LEU A 139 -10.15 0.80 -13.81
C LEU A 139 -9.54 0.76 -12.40
N SER A 140 -8.95 -0.37 -12.02
CA SER A 140 -8.45 -0.57 -10.65
C SER A 140 -7.05 0.00 -10.44
N PHE A 141 -6.22 0.03 -11.49
CA PHE A 141 -4.81 0.39 -11.39
C PHE A 141 -4.30 1.29 -12.53
N LEU A 142 -4.41 0.88 -13.80
CA LEU A 142 -3.73 1.59 -14.91
C LEU A 142 -4.10 3.08 -14.99
N ASN A 143 -5.37 3.43 -14.76
CA ASN A 143 -5.82 4.82 -14.81
C ASN A 143 -5.19 5.72 -13.72
N LYS A 144 -4.63 5.13 -12.66
CA LYS A 144 -3.92 5.83 -11.58
C LYS A 144 -2.44 6.06 -11.89
N CYS A 145 -1.90 5.35 -12.88
CA CYS A 145 -0.50 5.48 -13.29
C CYS A 145 -0.32 6.72 -14.18
N ASP A 146 0.89 7.29 -14.14
CA ASP A 146 1.31 8.35 -15.06
C ASP A 146 1.16 7.87 -16.51
N GLU A 147 0.76 8.77 -17.41
CA GLU A 147 0.56 8.46 -18.82
C GLU A 147 1.83 7.91 -19.48
N ALA A 148 3.01 8.39 -19.08
CA ALA A 148 4.29 7.89 -19.58
C ALA A 148 4.59 6.46 -19.13
N GLU A 149 4.09 6.04 -17.96
CA GLU A 149 4.31 4.72 -17.37
C GLU A 149 3.29 3.68 -17.86
N ARG A 150 2.14 4.11 -18.41
CA ARG A 150 1.04 3.21 -18.79
C ARG A 150 1.46 2.15 -19.80
N THR A 151 2.35 2.47 -20.73
CA THR A 151 2.86 1.50 -21.71
C THR A 151 3.61 0.37 -21.01
N LEU A 152 4.51 0.71 -20.08
CA LEU A 152 5.27 -0.27 -19.32
C LEU A 152 4.37 -1.11 -18.41
N VAL A 153 3.38 -0.49 -17.75
CA VAL A 153 2.40 -1.22 -16.92
C VAL A 153 1.54 -2.16 -17.78
N ALA A 154 1.21 -1.77 -19.02
CA ALA A 154 0.51 -2.64 -19.96
C ALA A 154 1.39 -3.82 -20.41
N GLU A 155 2.70 -3.63 -20.60
CA GLU A 155 3.65 -4.71 -20.87
C GLU A 155 3.71 -5.71 -19.71
N TYR A 156 3.67 -5.25 -18.44
CA TYR A 156 3.60 -6.15 -17.29
C TYR A 156 2.35 -7.01 -17.30
N TYR A 157 1.20 -6.44 -17.67
CA TYR A 157 -0.04 -7.20 -17.85
C TYR A 157 0.11 -8.22 -18.99
N GLN A 158 0.57 -7.78 -20.16
CA GLN A 158 0.74 -8.62 -21.35
C GLN A 158 1.71 -9.79 -21.09
N ARG A 159 2.79 -9.55 -20.34
CA ARG A 159 3.79 -10.58 -19.99
C ARG A 159 3.20 -11.72 -19.16
N VAL A 160 2.17 -11.45 -18.36
CA VAL A 160 1.54 -12.45 -17.49
C VAL A 160 0.31 -13.07 -18.15
N PHE A 161 -0.54 -12.26 -18.77
CA PHE A 161 -1.83 -12.70 -19.33
C PHE A 161 -1.75 -13.11 -20.81
N GLY A 162 -0.69 -12.71 -21.53
CA GLY A 162 -0.54 -12.97 -22.96
C GLY A 162 -1.54 -12.22 -23.84
N GLU A 163 -2.22 -11.23 -23.30
CA GLU A 163 -3.27 -10.45 -23.96
C GLU A 163 -2.99 -8.96 -23.84
N ASP A 164 -3.30 -8.20 -24.89
CA ASP A 164 -3.26 -6.75 -24.84
C ASP A 164 -4.43 -6.19 -24.04
N LEU A 165 -4.20 -5.08 -23.33
CA LEU A 165 -5.28 -4.43 -22.60
C LEU A 165 -6.32 -3.85 -23.58
N PRO A 166 -7.62 -3.99 -23.29
CA PRO A 166 -8.65 -3.39 -24.12
C PRO A 166 -8.41 -1.88 -24.21
N GLU A 167 -8.12 -1.40 -25.42
CA GLU A 167 -7.79 0.01 -25.66
C GLU A 167 -8.84 0.93 -25.05
N GLY A 168 -8.35 1.90 -24.30
CA GLY A 168 -9.17 2.98 -23.83
C GLY A 168 -9.42 4.01 -24.88
N ALA A 169 -10.52 3.88 -25.63
CA ALA A 169 -11.23 4.98 -26.28
C ALA A 169 -10.32 6.11 -26.80
N ALA A 170 -9.39 5.78 -27.70
CA ALA A 170 -8.67 6.74 -28.50
C ALA A 170 -8.44 6.18 -29.91
N LYS A 171 -9.49 5.62 -30.53
CA LYS A 171 -9.62 5.76 -31.98
C LYS A 171 -9.82 7.25 -32.25
N LYS A 172 -8.71 7.97 -32.47
CA LYS A 172 -8.73 9.23 -33.21
C LYS A 172 -9.48 8.95 -34.52
N ARG A 173 -10.70 9.47 -34.61
CA ARG A 173 -11.33 9.76 -35.89
C ARG A 173 -10.63 10.97 -36.50
#